data_AF-A0A820S812-F1
#
_entry.id   AF-A0A820S812-F1
#
_cell.length_a   1.000
_cell.length_b   1.000
_cell.length_c   1.000
_cell.angle_alpha   90.00
_cell.angle_beta   90.00
_cell.angle_gamma   90.00
#
_symmetry.space_group_name_H-M   'P 1'
#
loop_
_entity.id
_entity.type
_entity.pdbx_description
1 polymer ?
#
loop_
_entity_poly.entity_id
_entity_poly.type
_entity_poly.pdbx_seq_one_letter_code
_entity_poly.pdbx_strand_id
1 'polypeptide(L)'
;HNEIAMTTSSNRCPLTNCYEENHWRQWIDNDWKREIKQQRLNLIEQAYIHHSHIKGFRVPHLQIDENKHLELIRNFHFNYDSSILFQSSKLIWPFTLNYPINLNECMNCDESYPTMEGLWQFP
;
A
#
# COMPACT_ATOMS: atom_id res chain seq x y z
N HIS A 1 1.92 23.75 -2.72
CA HIS A 1 0.99 22.73 -3.24
C HIS A 1 1.55 21.38 -2.83
N ASN A 2 0.83 20.64 -1.99
CA ASN A 2 1.27 19.34 -1.48
C ASN A 2 0.33 18.27 -2.04
N GLU A 3 0.86 17.06 -2.26
CA GLU A 3 0.04 15.89 -2.61
C GLU A 3 -0.61 15.30 -1.34
N ILE A 4 -1.83 14.78 -1.50
CA ILE A 4 -2.51 13.98 -0.48
C ILE A 4 -2.64 12.55 -0.99
N ALA A 5 -1.98 11.61 -0.32
CA ALA A 5 -2.03 10.18 -0.57
C ALA A 5 -2.81 9.46 0.55
N MET A 6 -3.07 8.17 0.35
CA MET A 6 -3.86 7.35 1.26
C MET A 6 -3.03 6.33 2.03
N THR A 7 -3.57 5.93 3.16
CA THR A 7 -3.26 4.69 3.88
C THR A 7 -4.59 3.98 4.16
N THR A 8 -4.92 3.65 5.41
CA THR A 8 -6.25 3.17 5.81
C THR A 8 -6.94 4.14 6.76
N SER A 9 -8.27 4.04 6.89
CA SER A 9 -9.04 4.96 7.74
C SER A 9 -8.69 4.89 9.22
N SER A 10 -8.40 3.69 9.73
CA SER A 10 -8.06 3.48 11.13
C SER A 10 -6.57 3.47 11.41
N ASN A 11 -5.72 3.43 10.38
CA ASN A 11 -4.27 3.20 10.51
C ASN A 11 -3.92 1.94 11.34
N ARG A 12 -4.86 0.99 11.45
CA ARG A 12 -4.61 -0.29 12.12
C ARG A 12 -3.85 -1.22 11.21
N CYS A 13 -3.07 -2.08 11.85
CA CYS A 13 -2.30 -3.07 11.15
C CYS A 13 -3.18 -4.15 10.50
N PRO A 14 -2.86 -4.62 9.27
CA PRO A 14 -3.65 -5.67 8.61
C PRO A 14 -3.25 -7.12 8.98
N LEU A 15 -2.09 -7.35 9.63
CA LEU A 15 -1.52 -8.69 9.89
C LEU A 15 -1.63 -9.13 11.36
N THR A 16 -1.83 -10.42 11.65
CA THR A 16 -2.01 -10.91 13.04
C THR A 16 -0.87 -10.58 14.00
N ASN A 17 0.38 -10.49 13.52
CA ASN A 17 1.58 -10.35 14.35
C ASN A 17 2.24 -8.97 14.17
N CYS A 18 1.51 -7.89 14.40
CA CYS A 18 2.08 -6.55 14.33
C CYS A 18 2.73 -6.15 15.66
N TYR A 19 3.91 -5.53 15.57
CA TYR A 19 4.70 -5.12 16.73
C TYR A 19 3.95 -4.18 17.70
N GLU A 20 3.02 -3.36 17.18
CA GLU A 20 2.34 -2.31 17.95
C GLU A 20 0.87 -2.63 18.26
N GLU A 21 0.28 -3.65 17.63
CA GLU A 21 -1.14 -3.97 17.75
C GLU A 21 -1.35 -5.49 17.70
N ASN A 22 -1.71 -6.10 18.83
CA ASN A 22 -2.19 -7.48 18.85
C ASN A 22 -3.66 -7.49 18.43
N HIS A 23 -3.94 -7.98 17.22
CA HIS A 23 -5.31 -8.23 16.79
C HIS A 23 -5.51 -9.71 16.45
N TRP A 24 -6.69 -10.24 16.78
CA TRP A 24 -6.99 -11.68 16.76
C TRP A 24 -7.18 -12.28 15.36
N ARG A 25 -7.22 -11.48 14.30
CA ARG A 25 -7.31 -11.97 12.91
C ARG A 25 -6.75 -11.01 11.86
N GLN A 26 -6.03 -11.54 10.89
CA GLN A 26 -5.60 -10.82 9.69
C GLN A 26 -6.83 -10.26 8.94
N TRP A 27 -6.62 -9.16 8.25
CA TRP A 27 -7.65 -8.53 7.43
C TRP A 27 -8.03 -9.41 6.25
N ILE A 28 -9.33 -9.58 6.06
CA ILE A 28 -9.86 -10.16 4.83
C ILE A 28 -10.16 -9.05 3.83
N ASP A 29 -10.49 -9.39 2.58
CA ASP A 29 -10.72 -8.43 1.49
C ASP A 29 -11.74 -7.36 1.85
N ASN A 30 -12.78 -7.75 2.59
CA ASN A 30 -13.82 -6.82 3.02
C ASN A 30 -13.33 -5.81 4.06
N ASP A 31 -12.36 -6.17 4.89
CA ASP A 31 -11.77 -5.23 5.85
C ASP A 31 -10.93 -4.18 5.11
N TRP A 32 -10.04 -4.63 4.22
CA TRP A 32 -9.28 -3.77 3.34
C TRP A 32 -10.18 -2.82 2.52
N LYS A 33 -11.20 -3.37 1.85
CA LYS A 33 -12.13 -2.56 1.05
C LYS A 33 -12.86 -1.52 1.89
N ARG A 34 -13.28 -1.88 3.11
CA ARG A 34 -13.96 -0.96 4.04
C ARG A 34 -13.03 0.18 4.43
N GLU A 35 -11.81 -0.13 4.81
CA GLU A 35 -10.82 0.83 5.33
C GLU A 35 -10.34 1.81 4.25
N ILE A 36 -10.08 1.32 3.03
CA ILE A 36 -9.72 2.16 1.88
C ILE A 36 -10.89 3.06 1.49
N LYS A 37 -12.10 2.50 1.34
CA LYS A 37 -13.29 3.29 0.98
C LYS A 37 -13.60 4.36 2.01
N GLN A 38 -13.51 4.03 3.29
CA GLN A 38 -13.81 4.99 4.35
C GLN A 38 -12.84 6.18 4.34
N GLN A 39 -11.53 5.95 4.20
CA GLN A 39 -10.58 7.06 4.13
C GLN A 39 -10.78 7.89 2.86
N ARG A 40 -11.05 7.25 1.71
CA ARG A 40 -11.32 7.95 0.45
C ARG A 40 -12.57 8.83 0.55
N LEU A 41 -13.65 8.32 1.15
CA LEU A 41 -14.88 9.07 1.40
C LEU A 41 -14.61 10.27 2.32
N ASN A 42 -13.87 10.07 3.42
CA ASN A 42 -13.52 11.18 4.32
C ASN A 42 -12.73 12.28 3.58
N LEU A 43 -11.76 11.93 2.74
CA LEU A 43 -10.99 12.90 1.96
C LEU A 43 -11.84 13.65 0.93
N ILE A 44 -12.77 12.97 0.27
CA ILE A 44 -13.66 13.57 -0.73
C ILE A 44 -14.70 14.48 -0.07
N GLU A 45 -15.33 14.02 1.00
CA GLU A 45 -16.48 14.71 1.61
C GLU A 45 -16.05 15.78 2.62
N GLN A 46 -15.02 15.51 3.43
CA GLN A 46 -14.62 16.40 4.52
C GLN A 46 -13.52 17.38 4.10
N ALA A 47 -12.58 16.93 3.25
CA ALA A 47 -11.51 17.77 2.74
C ALA A 47 -11.77 18.31 1.33
N TYR A 48 -12.92 17.99 0.71
CA TYR A 48 -13.32 18.43 -0.62
C TYR A 48 -12.27 18.14 -1.72
N ILE A 49 -11.52 17.05 -1.56
CA ILE A 49 -10.50 16.63 -2.53
C ILE A 49 -11.17 15.83 -3.64
N HIS A 50 -11.03 16.30 -4.88
CA HIS A 50 -11.50 15.51 -6.03
C HIS A 50 -10.75 14.17 -6.09
N HIS A 51 -11.48 13.07 -6.27
CA HIS A 51 -10.93 11.71 -6.22
C HIS A 51 -9.71 11.49 -7.14
N SER A 52 -9.65 12.17 -8.29
CA SER A 52 -8.52 12.06 -9.24
C SER A 52 -7.20 12.63 -8.72
N HIS A 53 -7.22 13.40 -7.63
CA HIS A 53 -6.01 13.91 -6.98
C HIS A 53 -5.40 12.91 -5.98
N ILE A 54 -6.13 11.85 -5.63
CA ILE A 54 -5.70 10.86 -4.65
C ILE A 54 -5.06 9.69 -5.39
N LYS A 55 -3.73 9.72 -5.52
CA LYS A 55 -2.97 8.84 -6.43
C LYS A 55 -2.12 7.79 -5.73
N GLY A 56 -1.61 8.12 -4.54
CA GLY A 56 -0.69 7.26 -3.79
C GLY A 56 -1.37 6.42 -2.73
N PHE A 57 -0.74 5.29 -2.41
CA PHE A 57 -1.08 4.46 -1.27
C PHE A 57 0.18 4.06 -0.47
N ARG A 58 0.04 4.00 0.85
CA ARG A 58 1.02 3.38 1.75
C ARG A 58 0.29 2.53 2.79
N VAL A 59 0.61 1.25 2.85
CA VAL A 59 0.09 0.29 3.81
C VAL A 59 0.42 0.75 5.24
N PRO A 60 -0.53 0.67 6.20
CA PRO A 60 -0.28 1.02 7.59
C PRO A 60 0.94 0.29 8.15
N HIS A 61 1.79 1.02 8.86
CA HIS A 61 2.98 0.48 9.53
C HIS A 61 3.99 -0.26 8.63
N LEU A 62 3.87 -0.13 7.29
CA LEU A 62 4.68 -0.85 6.30
C LEU A 62 4.54 -2.39 6.42
N GLN A 63 3.44 -2.85 7.02
CA GLN A 63 3.11 -4.26 7.25
C GLN A 63 2.33 -4.80 6.05
N ILE A 64 3.08 -5.13 4.99
CA ILE A 64 2.49 -5.59 3.73
C ILE A 64 1.94 -7.01 3.85
N ASP A 65 0.75 -7.21 3.29
CA ASP A 65 0.02 -8.48 3.31
C ASP A 65 0.32 -9.24 2.03
N GLU A 66 1.47 -9.92 2.02
CA GLU A 66 2.04 -10.62 0.87
C GLU A 66 1.83 -9.78 -0.40
N ASN A 67 1.12 -10.33 -1.39
CA ASN A 67 0.81 -9.70 -2.67
C ASN A 67 -0.57 -9.03 -2.70
N LYS A 68 -1.38 -9.27 -1.67
CA LYS A 68 -2.77 -8.85 -1.61
C LYS A 68 -2.93 -7.34 -1.60
N HIS A 69 -2.01 -6.64 -0.92
CA HIS A 69 -2.03 -5.19 -0.89
C HIS A 69 -1.87 -4.59 -2.30
N LEU A 70 -1.00 -5.16 -3.15
CA LEU A 70 -0.82 -4.68 -4.53
C LEU A 70 -2.07 -4.92 -5.39
N GLU A 71 -2.73 -6.07 -5.23
CA GLU A 71 -4.00 -6.35 -5.89
C GLU A 71 -5.06 -5.33 -5.50
N LEU A 72 -5.12 -4.98 -4.21
CA LEU A 72 -6.04 -3.96 -3.70
C LEU A 72 -5.71 -2.58 -4.28
N ILE A 73 -4.45 -2.17 -4.24
CA ILE A 73 -3.98 -0.88 -4.76
C ILE A 73 -4.37 -0.73 -6.23
N ARG A 74 -4.13 -1.79 -7.03
CA ARG A 74 -4.54 -1.86 -8.44
C ARG A 74 -6.07 -1.78 -8.59
N ASN A 75 -6.82 -2.59 -7.84
CA ASN A 75 -8.29 -2.64 -7.90
C ASN A 75 -8.95 -1.32 -7.47
N PHE A 76 -8.28 -0.51 -6.65
CA PHE A 76 -8.74 0.81 -6.21
C PHE A 76 -8.19 1.96 -7.08
N HIS A 77 -7.53 1.65 -8.20
CA HIS A 77 -7.00 2.59 -9.18
C HIS A 77 -5.99 3.60 -8.62
N PHE A 78 -5.16 3.17 -7.67
CA PHE A 78 -4.00 3.97 -7.27
C PHE A 78 -2.89 3.87 -8.32
N ASN A 79 -2.12 4.95 -8.45
CA ASN A 79 -1.02 5.07 -9.43
C ASN A 79 0.28 4.50 -8.89
N TYR A 80 0.51 4.61 -7.58
CA TYR A 80 1.74 4.16 -6.96
C TYR A 80 1.54 3.64 -5.53
N ASP A 81 2.44 2.72 -5.15
CA ASP A 81 2.65 2.24 -3.79
C ASP A 81 3.97 2.79 -3.22
N SER A 82 4.01 3.01 -1.91
CA SER A 82 5.26 3.31 -1.16
C SER A 82 5.32 2.53 0.15
N SER A 83 5.02 1.24 0.07
CA SER A 83 4.95 0.30 1.21
C SER A 83 6.09 -0.72 1.21
N ILE A 84 6.60 -1.07 0.03
CA ILE A 84 7.72 -1.99 -0.13
C ILE A 84 9.03 -1.31 0.28
N LEU A 85 9.78 -1.95 1.18
CA LEU A 85 11.03 -1.46 1.71
C LEU A 85 12.21 -2.14 1.05
N PHE A 86 13.24 -1.36 0.74
CA PHE A 86 14.48 -1.84 0.16
C PHE A 86 15.68 -1.51 1.05
N GLN A 87 16.76 -2.28 0.87
CA GLN A 87 17.99 -2.07 1.63
C GLN A 87 18.57 -0.66 1.42
N SER A 88 18.76 0.09 2.52
CA SER A 88 19.21 1.49 2.52
C SER A 88 20.61 1.73 1.93
N SER A 89 21.42 0.69 1.74
CA SER A 89 22.74 0.79 1.13
C SER A 89 22.71 1.03 -0.39
N LYS A 90 21.53 0.92 -1.02
CA LYS A 90 21.34 1.11 -2.46
C LYS A 90 20.40 2.29 -2.73
N LEU A 91 20.79 3.14 -3.66
CA LEU A 91 19.88 4.13 -4.25
C LEU A 91 18.99 3.42 -5.27
N ILE A 92 17.70 3.30 -4.95
CA ILE A 92 16.70 2.73 -5.85
C ILE A 92 15.79 3.86 -6.31
N TRP A 93 15.70 4.04 -7.62
CA TRP A 93 14.78 5.00 -8.23
C TRP A 93 13.39 4.40 -8.35
N PRO A 94 12.32 5.20 -8.33
CA PRO A 94 10.97 4.69 -8.59
C PRO A 94 10.92 3.91 -9.91
N PHE A 95 10.24 2.76 -9.89
CA PHE A 95 10.13 1.85 -11.02
C PHE A 95 8.72 1.27 -11.10
N THR A 96 8.35 0.70 -12.25
CA THR A 96 7.06 0.03 -12.40
C THR A 96 7.15 -1.45 -12.07
N LEU A 97 6.06 -2.01 -11.55
CA LEU A 97 5.93 -3.43 -11.26
C LEU A 97 5.59 -4.27 -12.52
N ASN A 98 5.95 -3.78 -13.71
CA ASN A 98 5.85 -4.55 -14.95
C ASN A 98 6.80 -5.76 -14.99
N TYR A 99 7.81 -5.76 -14.13
CA TYR A 99 8.80 -6.83 -13.98
C TYR A 99 8.87 -7.25 -12.51
N PRO A 100 9.24 -8.52 -12.22
CA PRO A 100 9.34 -9.00 -10.84
C PRO A 100 10.42 -8.22 -10.07
N ILE A 101 10.14 -7.97 -8.79
CA ILE A 101 11.10 -7.35 -7.87
C ILE A 101 12.23 -8.33 -7.57
N ASN A 102 13.46 -7.83 -7.47
CA ASN A 102 14.57 -8.60 -6.93
C ASN A 102 14.37 -8.81 -5.42
N LEU A 103 13.91 -9.99 -5.03
CA LEU A 103 13.59 -10.32 -3.63
C LEU A 103 14.79 -10.22 -2.69
N ASN A 104 16.03 -10.33 -3.18
CA ASN A 104 17.23 -10.15 -2.37
C ASN A 104 17.42 -8.69 -1.89
N GLU A 105 16.74 -7.73 -2.51
CA GLU A 105 16.86 -6.31 -2.19
C GLU A 105 15.68 -5.79 -1.36
N CYS A 106 14.59 -6.54 -1.32
CA CYS A 106 13.39 -6.18 -0.56
C CYS A 106 13.47 -6.68 0.88
N MET A 107 13.17 -5.79 1.83
CA MET A 107 13.30 -6.06 3.26
C MET A 107 12.02 -6.61 3.91
N ASN A 108 10.86 -6.37 3.31
CA ASN A 108 9.56 -6.78 3.84
C ASN A 108 8.74 -7.62 2.84
N CYS A 109 9.37 -8.11 1.77
CA CYS A 109 8.74 -9.00 0.80
C CYS A 109 8.88 -10.47 1.21
N ASP A 110 7.82 -11.25 0.97
CA ASP A 110 7.84 -12.71 1.00
C ASP A 110 8.42 -13.33 -0.29
N GLU A 111 8.44 -14.67 -0.38
CA GLU A 111 9.15 -15.46 -1.39
C GLU A 111 8.70 -15.27 -2.85
N SER A 112 7.59 -14.57 -3.11
CA SER A 112 7.11 -14.31 -4.48
C SER A 112 6.31 -13.01 -4.55
N TYR A 113 6.66 -12.15 -5.51
CA TYR A 113 5.96 -10.91 -5.82
C TYR A 113 5.47 -10.90 -7.27
N PRO A 114 4.16 -10.71 -7.53
CA PRO A 114 3.61 -10.72 -8.88
C PRO A 114 3.95 -9.43 -9.61
N THR A 115 3.97 -9.52 -10.93
CA THR A 115 3.99 -8.35 -11.80
C THR A 115 2.63 -7.66 -11.79
N MET A 116 2.62 -6.36 -11.55
CA MET A 116 1.45 -5.48 -11.61
C MET A 116 1.67 -4.40 -12.67
N GLU A 117 1.28 -4.69 -13.90
CA GLU A 117 1.47 -3.76 -15.02
C GLU A 117 0.86 -2.38 -14.73
N GLY A 118 1.68 -1.34 -14.93
CA GLY A 118 1.26 0.07 -14.78
C GLY A 118 1.26 0.61 -13.36
N LEU A 119 1.48 -0.23 -12.34
CA LEU A 119 1.63 0.22 -10.95
C LEU A 119 3.07 0.65 -10.68
N TRP A 120 3.26 1.85 -10.13
CA TRP A 120 4.56 2.36 -9.72
C TRP A 120 4.89 1.96 -8.29
N GLN A 121 6.14 1.57 -8.05
CA GLN A 121 6.74 1.45 -6.72
C GLN A 121 7.62 2.67 -6.44
N PHE A 122 7.36 3.36 -5.34
CA PHE A 122 8.21 4.39 -4.77
C PHE A 122 8.92 3.80 -3.54
N PRO A 123 10.17 3.36 -3.68
CA PRO A 123 10.94 2.65 -2.65
C PRO A 123 11.24 3.51 -1.42
#